data_AF-A0A382DVJ3-F1
#
_entry.id   AF-A0A382DVJ3-F1
#
_cell.length_a   1.000
_cell.length_b   1.000
_cell.length_c   1.000
_cell.angle_alpha   90.00
_cell.angle_beta   90.00
_cell.angle_gamma   90.00
#
_symmetry.space_group_name_H-M   'P 1'
#
loop_
_entity.id
_entity.type
_entity.pdbx_description
1 polymer ?
#
loop_
_entity_poly.entity_id
_entity_poly.type
_entity_poly.pdbx_seq_one_letter_code
_entity_poly.pdbx_strand_id
1 'polypeptide(L)'
;MALGVWALIGTFFYIPAKRKQEEIDELETVWPEVLSDLAEELRAGMGVESALDAIASGRNDRMGLMLRDAVTKMRDDGFGTAMKNFAEKTGSPMITRIVSILNIALGSSG
;
A
#
# COMPACT_ATOMS: atom_id res chain seq x y z
N MET A 1 -42.32 14.62 1.87
CA MET A 1 -41.75 13.89 0.71
C MET A 1 -40.26 14.16 0.48
N ALA A 2 -39.69 15.28 0.96
CA ALA A 2 -38.27 15.62 0.71
C ALA A 2 -37.25 14.84 1.58
N LEU A 3 -37.63 14.35 2.77
CA LEU A 3 -36.71 13.66 3.70
C LEU A 3 -36.27 12.27 3.21
N GLY A 4 -37.13 11.54 2.50
CA GLY A 4 -36.80 10.21 1.98
C GLY A 4 -35.72 10.24 0.89
N VAL A 5 -35.66 11.31 0.09
CA VAL A 5 -34.68 11.47 -0.98
C VAL A 5 -33.28 11.76 -0.42
N TRP A 6 -33.20 12.62 0.62
CA TRP A 6 -31.92 12.89 1.30
C TRP A 6 -31.38 11.68 2.06
N ALA A 7 -32.26 10.87 2.66
CA ALA A 7 -31.84 9.61 3.31
C ALA A 7 -31.25 8.62 2.30
N LEU A 8 -31.87 8.47 1.12
CA LEU A 8 -31.38 7.58 0.07
C LEU A 8 -30.04 8.06 -0.52
N ILE A 9 -29.89 9.37 -0.79
CA ILE A 9 -28.63 9.95 -1.23
C ILE A 9 -27.54 9.76 -0.16
N GLY A 10 -27.87 10.03 1.10
CA GLY A 10 -26.97 9.82 2.24
C GLY A 10 -26.48 8.37 2.32
N THR A 11 -27.39 7.39 2.26
CA THR A 11 -27.01 5.96 2.28
C THR A 11 -26.21 5.54 1.04
N PHE A 12 -26.53 6.08 -0.14
CA PHE A 12 -25.87 5.73 -1.40
C PHE A 12 -24.39 6.14 -1.41
N PHE A 13 -24.04 7.27 -0.79
CA PHE A 13 -22.64 7.72 -0.66
C PHE A 13 -21.94 7.24 0.63
N TYR A 14 -22.68 7.06 1.72
CA TYR A 14 -22.09 6.66 3.01
C TYR A 14 -21.56 5.23 3.03
N ILE A 15 -22.30 4.29 2.43
CA ILE A 15 -21.90 2.87 2.38
C ILE A 15 -20.58 2.65 1.60
N PRO A 16 -20.39 3.18 0.37
CA PRO A 16 -19.13 3.00 -0.35
C PRO A 16 -17.97 3.75 0.30
N ALA A 17 -18.21 4.91 0.93
CA ALA A 17 -17.17 5.63 1.66
C ALA A 17 -16.66 4.85 2.87
N LYS A 18 -17.56 4.22 3.64
CA LYS A 18 -17.19 3.40 4.80
C LYS A 18 -16.35 2.18 4.39
N ARG A 19 -16.74 1.49 3.31
CA ARG A 19 -15.95 0.36 2.79
C ARG A 19 -14.54 0.77 2.36
N LYS A 20 -14.41 1.92 1.68
CA LYS A 20 -13.08 2.43 1.32
C LYS A 20 -12.22 2.75 2.54
N GLN A 21 -12.82 3.27 3.61
CA GLN A 21 -12.10 3.54 4.84
C GLN A 21 -11.67 2.24 5.53
N GLU A 22 -12.55 1.25 5.62
CA GLU A 22 -12.22 -0.08 6.17
C GLU A 22 -11.05 -0.72 5.40
N GLU A 23 -11.06 -0.61 4.08
CA GLU A 23 -9.97 -1.07 3.22
C GLU A 23 -8.65 -0.34 3.48
N ILE A 24 -8.68 0.98 3.75
CA ILE A 24 -7.48 1.76 4.09
C ILE A 24 -6.98 1.37 5.48
N ASP A 25 -7.88 1.23 6.45
CA ASP A 25 -7.56 0.90 7.84
C ASP A 25 -6.92 -0.50 7.94
N GLU A 26 -7.38 -1.47 7.14
CA GLU A 26 -6.75 -2.79 7.00
C GLU A 26 -5.29 -2.66 6.52
N LEU A 27 -5.05 -1.84 5.50
CA LEU A 27 -3.70 -1.61 4.98
C LEU A 27 -2.81 -0.90 6.01
N GLU A 28 -3.31 0.13 6.69
CA GLU A 28 -2.57 0.88 7.72
C GLU A 28 -2.23 0.03 8.94
N THR A 29 -3.10 -0.91 9.32
CA THR A 29 -2.86 -1.82 10.43
C THR A 29 -1.71 -2.80 10.13
N VAL A 30 -1.63 -3.27 8.89
CA VAL A 30 -0.65 -4.26 8.44
C VAL A 30 0.67 -3.61 8.03
N TRP A 31 0.64 -2.36 7.55
CA TRP A 31 1.82 -1.69 7.01
C TRP A 31 3.04 -1.67 7.94
N PRO A 32 2.91 -1.44 9.26
CA PRO A 32 4.04 -1.50 10.19
C PRO A 32 4.76 -2.86 10.22
N GLU A 33 4.01 -3.96 10.12
CA GLU A 33 4.56 -5.32 10.06
C GLU A 33 5.39 -5.49 8.78
N VAL A 34 4.83 -5.09 7.63
CA VAL A 34 5.55 -5.10 6.34
C VAL A 34 6.86 -4.32 6.39
N LEU A 35 6.87 -3.16 7.05
CA LEU A 35 8.09 -2.35 7.20
C LEU A 35 9.12 -3.03 8.11
N SER A 36 8.67 -3.73 9.15
CA SER A 36 9.55 -4.48 10.05
C SER A 36 10.22 -5.62 9.30
N ASP A 37 9.43 -6.43 8.59
CA ASP A 37 9.93 -7.56 7.80
C ASP A 37 10.88 -7.06 6.71
N LEU A 38 10.53 -5.96 6.04
CA LEU A 38 11.40 -5.35 5.03
C LEU A 38 12.72 -4.89 5.65
N ALA A 39 12.70 -4.24 6.80
CA ALA A 39 13.92 -3.79 7.47
C ALA A 39 14.81 -4.97 7.92
N GLU A 40 14.21 -6.08 8.34
CA GLU A 40 14.93 -7.31 8.70
C GLU A 40 15.60 -7.95 7.48
N GLU A 41 14.87 -8.12 6.38
CA GLU A 41 15.40 -8.69 5.13
C GLU A 41 16.50 -7.82 4.53
N LEU A 42 16.32 -6.50 4.54
CA LEU A 42 17.36 -5.55 4.11
C LEU A 42 18.61 -5.63 4.99
N ARG A 43 18.44 -5.80 6.31
CA ARG A 43 19.55 -5.98 7.25
C ARG A 43 20.29 -7.30 7.01
N ALA A 44 19.59 -8.34 6.57
CA ALA A 44 20.19 -9.61 6.16
C ALA A 44 20.97 -9.51 4.84
N GLY A 45 20.93 -8.34 4.17
CA GLY A 45 21.63 -8.08 2.91
C GLY A 45 20.79 -8.41 1.67
N MET A 46 19.50 -8.70 1.83
CA MET A 46 18.60 -8.90 0.70
C MET A 46 18.35 -7.57 -0.01
N GLY A 47 18.31 -7.57 -1.35
CA GLY A 47 17.91 -6.39 -2.12
C GLY A 47 16.43 -6.05 -1.92
N VAL A 48 16.08 -4.76 -2.04
CA VAL A 48 14.72 -4.26 -1.75
C VAL A 48 13.63 -4.98 -2.56
N GLU A 49 13.87 -5.23 -3.85
CA GLU A 49 12.91 -5.93 -4.72
C GLU A 49 12.67 -7.36 -4.25
N SER A 50 13.75 -8.09 -3.92
CA SER A 50 13.66 -9.47 -3.42
C SER A 50 13.01 -9.55 -2.04
N ALA A 51 13.31 -8.59 -1.16
CA ALA A 51 12.71 -8.51 0.17
C ALA A 51 11.20 -8.25 0.07
N LEU A 52 10.79 -7.30 -0.78
CA LEU A 52 9.38 -7.06 -1.04
C LEU A 52 8.70 -8.26 -1.69
N ASP A 53 9.35 -8.98 -2.62
CA ASP A 53 8.79 -10.19 -3.23
C ASP A 53 8.58 -11.32 -2.20
N ALA A 54 9.53 -11.51 -1.28
CA ALA A 54 9.43 -12.48 -0.20
C ALA A 54 8.24 -12.17 0.73
N ILE A 55 8.13 -10.92 1.19
CA ILE A 55 7.02 -10.47 2.03
C ILE A 55 5.70 -10.62 1.28
N ALA A 56 5.64 -10.17 0.02
CA ALA A 56 4.43 -10.23 -0.78
C ALA A 56 3.97 -11.67 -1.05
N SER A 57 4.91 -12.60 -1.20
CA SER A 57 4.63 -14.03 -1.39
C SER A 57 4.18 -14.73 -0.10
N GLY A 58 4.65 -14.27 1.07
CA GLY A 58 4.23 -14.78 2.39
C GLY A 58 2.83 -14.32 2.82
N ARG A 59 2.25 -13.32 2.15
CA ARG A 59 0.96 -12.72 2.49
C ARG A 59 -0.17 -13.16 1.56
N ASN A 60 -1.33 -13.44 2.15
CA ASN A 60 -2.57 -13.79 1.44
C ASN A 60 -3.69 -12.75 1.65
N ASP A 61 -3.35 -11.58 2.18
CA ASP A 61 -4.25 -10.47 2.41
C ASP A 61 -4.19 -9.42 1.27
N ARG A 62 -5.01 -8.38 1.38
CA ARG A 62 -5.05 -7.29 0.40
C ARG A 62 -3.68 -6.63 0.24
N MET A 63 -2.94 -6.44 1.33
CA MET A 63 -1.60 -5.89 1.29
C MET A 63 -0.66 -6.75 0.45
N GLY A 64 -0.67 -8.07 0.65
CA GLY A 64 0.08 -9.03 -0.17
C GLY A 64 -0.23 -8.91 -1.66
N LEU A 65 -1.51 -8.83 -2.03
CA LEU A 65 -1.91 -8.65 -3.44
C LEU A 65 -1.37 -7.36 -4.05
N MET A 66 -1.44 -6.24 -3.31
CA MET A 66 -0.95 -4.95 -3.78
C MET A 66 0.58 -4.92 -3.88
N LEU A 67 1.27 -5.54 -2.93
CA LEU A 67 2.74 -5.67 -2.96
C LEU A 67 3.20 -6.53 -4.14
N ARG A 68 2.52 -7.65 -4.44
CA ARG A 68 2.85 -8.48 -5.61
C ARG A 68 2.70 -7.71 -6.92
N ASP A 69 1.64 -6.91 -7.03
CA ASP A 69 1.44 -6.01 -8.19
C ASP A 69 2.56 -4.96 -8.29
N ALA A 70 2.99 -4.41 -7.15
CA ALA A 70 4.09 -3.46 -7.10
C ALA A 70 5.41 -4.10 -7.52
N VAL A 71 5.79 -5.24 -6.92
CA VAL A 71 7.00 -6.00 -7.23
C VAL A 71 7.05 -6.39 -8.71
N THR A 72 5.91 -6.80 -9.28
CA THR A 72 5.83 -7.10 -10.72
C THR A 72 6.19 -5.86 -11.56
N LYS A 73 5.65 -4.69 -11.22
CA LYS A 73 5.95 -3.43 -11.90
C LYS A 73 7.36 -2.91 -11.67
N MET A 74 8.01 -3.26 -10.55
CA MET A 74 9.38 -2.81 -10.28
C MET A 74 10.36 -3.26 -11.36
N ARG A 75 10.16 -4.48 -11.89
CA ARG A 75 11.00 -5.04 -12.95
C ARG A 75 10.91 -4.27 -14.27
N ASP A 76 9.76 -3.67 -14.55
CA ASP A 76 9.49 -2.97 -15.81
C ASP A 76 9.73 -1.46 -15.70
N ASP A 77 9.26 -0.84 -14.61
CA ASP A 77 9.16 0.62 -14.44
C ASP A 77 10.18 1.19 -13.43
N GLY A 78 10.90 0.32 -12.73
CA GLY A 78 11.83 0.64 -11.63
C GLY A 78 11.14 0.83 -10.28
N PHE A 79 11.92 0.61 -9.21
CA PHE A 79 11.46 0.65 -7.81
C PHE A 79 10.65 1.91 -7.45
N GLY A 80 11.20 3.10 -7.71
CA GLY A 80 10.59 4.36 -7.28
C GLY A 80 9.20 4.59 -7.89
N THR A 81 9.05 4.30 -9.19
CA THR A 81 7.78 4.42 -9.92
C THR A 81 6.76 3.41 -9.42
N ALA A 82 7.15 2.15 -9.31
CA ALA A 82 6.27 1.08 -8.86
C ALA A 82 5.77 1.31 -7.43
N MET A 83 6.66 1.74 -6.52
CA MET A 83 6.29 2.05 -5.14
C MET A 83 5.41 3.29 -5.03
N LYS A 84 5.67 4.33 -5.82
CA LYS A 84 4.80 5.50 -5.89
C LYS A 84 3.38 5.10 -6.31
N ASN A 85 3.26 4.29 -7.36
CA ASN A 85 1.97 3.78 -7.84
C ASN A 85 1.27 2.89 -6.80
N PHE A 86 2.03 2.06 -6.07
CA PHE A 86 1.51 1.28 -4.96
C PHE A 86 0.91 2.18 -3.87
N ALA A 87 1.66 3.19 -3.42
CA ALA A 87 1.21 4.15 -2.43
C ALA A 87 -0.10 4.86 -2.84
N GLU A 88 -0.15 5.36 -4.09
CA GLU A 88 -1.35 6.01 -4.62
C GLU A 88 -2.57 5.07 -4.64
N LYS A 89 -2.37 3.80 -4.99
CA LYS A 89 -3.44 2.79 -4.99
C LYS A 89 -3.97 2.47 -3.60
N THR A 90 -3.15 2.61 -2.55
CA THR A 90 -3.61 2.36 -1.16
C THR A 90 -4.66 3.38 -0.72
N GLY A 91 -4.63 4.60 -1.26
CA GLY A 91 -5.45 5.71 -0.78
C GLY A 91 -5.09 6.22 0.62
N SER A 92 -4.04 5.66 1.26
CA SER A 92 -3.58 6.06 2.60
C SER A 92 -2.55 7.19 2.51
N PRO A 93 -2.81 8.36 3.14
CA PRO A 93 -1.80 9.42 3.27
C PRO A 93 -0.58 8.97 4.07
N MET A 94 -0.77 8.08 5.05
CA MET A 94 0.32 7.54 5.88
C MET A 94 1.26 6.68 5.04
N ILE A 95 0.72 5.70 4.31
CA ILE A 95 1.52 4.81 3.46
C ILE A 95 2.24 5.63 2.38
N THR A 96 1.54 6.60 1.76
CA THR A 96 2.13 7.50 0.75
C THR A 96 3.35 8.25 1.28
N ARG A 97 3.27 8.78 2.50
CA ARG A 97 4.37 9.50 3.12
C ARG A 97 5.57 8.58 3.40
N ILE A 98 5.32 7.39 3.91
CA ILE A 98 6.38 6.41 4.22
C ILE A 98 7.08 5.96 2.95
N VAL A 99 6.32 5.60 1.91
CA VAL A 99 6.88 5.20 0.62
C VAL A 99 7.69 6.32 -0.01
N SER A 100 7.26 7.57 0.11
CA SER A 100 8.04 8.72 -0.36
C SER A 100 9.41 8.81 0.33
N ILE A 101 9.46 8.59 1.65
CA ILE A 101 10.72 8.57 2.41
C ILE A 101 11.61 7.40 1.96
N LEU A 102 11.03 6.20 1.80
CA LEU A 102 11.76 5.02 1.31
C LEU A 102 12.35 5.26 -0.08
N ASN A 103 11.57 5.82 -1.01
CA ASN A 103 12.03 6.15 -2.35
C ASN A 103 13.18 7.16 -2.34
N ILE A 104 13.16 8.15 -1.43
CA ILE A 104 14.28 9.09 -1.28
C ILE A 104 15.50 8.38 -0.71
N ALA A 105 15.35 7.58 0.34
CA ALA A 105 16.46 6.92 1.03
C ALA A 105 17.14 5.84 0.18
N LEU A 106 16.36 5.07 -0.59
CA LEU A 106 16.82 3.95 -1.40
C LEU A 106 17.13 4.36 -2.83
N GLY A 107 16.44 5.37 -3.36
CA GLY A 107 16.68 5.92 -4.69
C GLY A 107 17.89 6.87 -4.73
N SER A 108 18.28 7.49 -3.61
CA SER A 108 19.49 8.32 -3.55
C SER A 108 20.78 7.56 -3.26
N SER A 109 20.72 6.22 -3.11
CA SER A 109 21.90 5.36 -2.90
C SER A 109 22.47 4.76 -4.20
N GLY A 110 22.01 5.23 -5.36
CA GLY A 110 22.62 4.98 -6.67
C GLY A 110 23.69 6.00 -7.02
#